data_AF-A0A831YG48-F1
#
_entry.id   AF-A0A831YG48-F1
#
_cell.length_a   1.000
_cell.length_b   1.000
_cell.length_c   1.000
_cell.angle_alpha   90.00
_cell.angle_beta   90.00
_cell.angle_gamma   90.00
#
_symmetry.space_group_name_H-M   'P 1'
#
loop_
_entity.id
_entity.type
_entity.pdbx_description
1 polymer ?
#
loop_
_entity_poly.entity_id
_entity_poly.type
_entity_poly.pdbx_seq_one_letter_code
_entity_poly.pdbx_strand_id
1 'polypeptide(L)'
;GYAPNPNSIQQETQRLGEMGLEEGRHFSAKTPKGGGTGYVYILREGLAYAAWLSAHGEGEQKELAKSFVAHILKRAEDAGDNVYNKVLKIVEEGKKWDSLSLTDIRGAEVEVKNRKLGAEGEKYVVTVTGGGAKIEGKLLRLTITAEVNGVRGEYTITYVRRGRNNVAVAYAYASVADARRLAAVVKALTGEEPGVYQRSDGTMMIQCTRKHLEGFRRYKELAGAIEEWLEKTRR
;
A
#
# COMPACT_ATOMS: atom_id res chain seq x y z
N GLY A 1 24.77 -7.10 -35.67
CA GLY A 1 23.98 -7.65 -34.55
C GLY A 1 24.53 -7.10 -33.26
N TYR A 2 23.73 -6.37 -32.49
CA TYR A 2 24.15 -5.84 -31.20
C TYR A 2 23.84 -6.88 -30.14
N ALA A 3 24.85 -7.61 -29.68
CA ALA A 3 24.70 -8.55 -28.58
C ALA A 3 24.41 -7.73 -27.30
N PRO A 4 23.28 -7.95 -26.61
CA PRO A 4 23.00 -7.33 -25.32
C PRO A 4 24.08 -7.76 -24.33
N ASN A 5 24.78 -6.80 -23.74
CA ASN A 5 25.97 -7.07 -22.93
C ASN A 5 25.53 -7.66 -21.56
N PRO A 6 25.81 -8.93 -21.22
CA PRO A 6 25.38 -9.55 -19.96
C PRO A 6 25.87 -8.81 -18.72
N ASN A 7 27.03 -8.13 -18.85
CA ASN A 7 27.63 -7.27 -17.83
C ASN A 7 26.72 -6.10 -17.41
N SER A 8 25.84 -5.61 -18.28
CA SER A 8 24.96 -4.48 -17.93
C SER A 8 23.86 -4.91 -16.96
N ILE A 9 23.38 -6.15 -17.03
CA ILE A 9 22.31 -6.63 -16.12
C ILE A 9 22.89 -6.92 -14.74
N GLN A 10 24.06 -7.55 -14.68
CA GLN A 10 24.74 -7.80 -13.41
C GLN A 10 25.11 -6.49 -12.72
N GLN A 11 25.61 -5.50 -13.45
CA GLN A 11 25.88 -4.17 -12.89
C GLN A 11 24.61 -3.47 -12.40
N GLU A 12 23.51 -3.50 -13.16
CA GLU A 12 22.26 -2.88 -12.71
C GLU A 12 21.65 -3.62 -11.50
N THR A 13 21.75 -4.95 -11.46
CA THR A 13 21.34 -5.77 -10.30
C THR A 13 22.17 -5.41 -9.06
N GLN A 14 23.49 -5.26 -9.23
CA GLN A 14 24.40 -4.84 -8.17
C GLN A 14 24.07 -3.43 -7.67
N ARG A 15 23.87 -2.45 -8.56
CA ARG A 15 23.49 -1.08 -8.19
C ARG A 15 22.19 -1.02 -7.39
N LEU A 16 21.20 -1.82 -7.78
CA LEU A 16 19.95 -1.94 -7.03
C LEU A 16 20.22 -2.54 -5.64
N GLY A 17 21.06 -3.57 -5.55
CA GLY A 17 21.50 -4.16 -4.29
C GLY A 17 22.24 -3.20 -3.36
N GLU A 18 23.18 -2.41 -3.89
CA GLU A 18 23.94 -1.38 -3.14
C GLU A 18 23.03 -0.31 -2.52
N MET A 19 21.91 -0.02 -3.18
CA MET A 19 20.84 0.87 -2.67
C MET A 19 19.89 0.16 -1.69
N GLY A 20 20.04 -1.15 -1.46
CA GLY A 20 19.19 -1.95 -0.57
C GLY A 20 17.93 -2.52 -1.24
N LEU A 21 17.87 -2.59 -2.56
CA LEU A 21 16.81 -3.32 -3.26
C LEU A 21 17.20 -4.79 -3.42
N GLU A 22 16.26 -5.68 -3.14
CA GLU A 22 16.49 -7.12 -3.18
C GLU A 22 15.88 -7.72 -4.44
N GLU A 23 16.65 -8.53 -5.16
CA GLU A 23 16.13 -9.31 -6.27
C GLU A 23 15.08 -10.31 -5.75
N GLY A 24 14.07 -10.59 -6.57
CA GLY A 24 12.87 -11.20 -6.08
C GLY A 24 12.01 -10.08 -5.53
N ARG A 25 12.30 -9.51 -4.36
CA ARG A 25 11.38 -8.63 -3.60
C ARG A 25 11.03 -7.30 -4.29
N HIS A 26 12.03 -6.57 -4.74
CA HIS A 26 11.90 -5.21 -5.28
C HIS A 26 12.02 -5.17 -6.81
N PHE A 27 12.75 -6.12 -7.39
CA PHE A 27 12.90 -6.24 -8.83
C PHE A 27 13.11 -7.72 -9.23
N SER A 28 13.02 -7.99 -10.53
CA SER A 28 13.43 -9.29 -11.10
C SER A 28 14.39 -9.06 -12.25
N ALA A 29 15.50 -9.78 -12.29
CA ALA A 29 16.37 -9.83 -13.46
C ALA A 29 16.11 -11.12 -14.26
N LYS A 30 16.12 -11.02 -15.58
CA LYS A 30 16.12 -12.19 -16.45
C LYS A 30 17.29 -12.13 -17.41
N THR A 31 18.15 -13.13 -17.32
CA THR A 31 19.21 -13.38 -18.30
C THR A 31 18.86 -14.66 -19.07
N PRO A 32 18.42 -14.56 -20.33
CA PRO A 32 18.03 -15.74 -21.10
C PRO A 32 19.23 -16.64 -21.38
N LYS A 33 19.06 -17.96 -21.17
CA LYS A 33 20.04 -18.97 -21.62
C LYS A 33 20.03 -18.99 -23.16
N GLY A 34 21.12 -18.56 -23.80
CA GLY A 34 21.26 -18.58 -25.26
C GLY A 34 21.40 -17.21 -25.96
N GLY A 35 21.70 -16.12 -25.24
CA GLY A 35 22.16 -14.87 -25.87
C GLY A 35 21.08 -13.86 -26.26
N GLY A 36 19.87 -13.95 -25.70
CA GLY A 36 18.82 -12.93 -25.85
C GLY A 36 19.04 -11.68 -24.99
N THR A 37 18.30 -10.60 -25.26
CA THR A 37 18.31 -9.37 -24.45
C THR A 37 17.69 -9.64 -23.08
N GLY A 38 18.53 -9.71 -22.06
CA GLY A 38 18.04 -9.76 -20.70
C GLY A 38 17.55 -8.38 -20.23
N TYR A 39 16.76 -8.38 -19.16
CA TYR A 39 16.13 -7.17 -18.66
C TYR A 39 16.01 -7.21 -17.13
N VAL A 40 16.06 -6.02 -16.53
CA VAL A 40 15.71 -5.79 -15.13
C VAL A 40 14.32 -5.17 -15.09
N TYR A 41 13.42 -5.80 -14.35
CA TYR A 41 12.06 -5.31 -14.17
C TYR A 41 11.88 -4.84 -12.73
N ILE A 42 11.65 -3.54 -12.55
CA ILE A 42 11.37 -2.94 -11.25
C ILE A 42 9.90 -3.19 -10.91
N LEU A 43 9.66 -3.82 -9.76
CA LEU A 43 8.30 -4.06 -9.28
C LEU A 43 7.72 -2.76 -8.72
N ARG A 44 6.39 -2.63 -8.74
CA ARG A 44 5.71 -1.46 -8.15
C ARG A 44 6.12 -1.25 -6.69
N GLU A 45 6.16 -2.33 -5.91
CA GLU A 45 6.62 -2.31 -4.53
C GLU A 45 8.09 -1.90 -4.40
N GLY A 46 8.95 -2.30 -5.33
CA GLY A 46 10.36 -1.91 -5.34
C GLY A 46 10.57 -0.42 -5.64
N LEU A 47 9.80 0.14 -6.58
CA LEU A 47 9.84 1.58 -6.84
C LEU A 47 9.32 2.38 -5.63
N ALA A 48 8.24 1.92 -4.98
CA ALA A 48 7.73 2.56 -3.78
C ALA A 48 8.72 2.48 -2.61
N TYR A 49 9.42 1.34 -2.46
CA TYR A 49 10.47 1.21 -1.45
C TYR A 49 11.69 2.09 -1.75
N ALA A 50 12.14 2.17 -3.00
CA ALA A 50 13.17 3.13 -3.41
C ALA A 50 12.74 4.58 -3.14
N ALA A 51 11.47 4.91 -3.35
CA ALA A 51 10.94 6.22 -2.98
C ALA A 51 10.94 6.46 -1.47
N TRP A 52 10.59 5.46 -0.66
CA TRP A 52 10.72 5.52 0.80
C TRP A 52 12.17 5.77 1.22
N LEU A 53 13.13 4.99 0.68
CA LEU A 53 14.57 5.17 0.92
C LEU A 53 15.07 6.55 0.52
N SER A 54 14.54 7.14 -0.56
CA SER A 54 14.92 8.49 -0.98
C SER A 54 14.52 9.58 0.05
N ALA A 55 13.45 9.34 0.82
CA ALA A 55 12.94 10.26 1.84
C ALA A 55 13.53 9.95 3.23
N HIS A 56 13.56 8.68 3.60
CA HIS A 56 13.80 8.21 4.98
C HIS A 56 15.05 7.36 5.13
N GLY A 57 15.68 6.94 4.04
CA GLY A 57 16.97 6.25 4.09
C GLY A 57 18.09 7.15 4.64
N GLU A 58 19.23 6.53 4.92
CA GLU A 58 20.40 7.16 5.54
C GLU A 58 21.64 7.06 4.65
N GLY A 59 22.56 8.03 4.81
CA GLY A 59 23.86 8.03 4.14
C GLY A 59 23.81 7.86 2.61
N GLU A 60 24.71 7.05 2.09
CA GLU A 60 24.86 6.78 0.65
C GLU A 60 23.61 6.13 0.05
N GLN A 61 22.92 5.27 0.80
CA GLN A 61 21.70 4.60 0.37
C GLN A 61 20.61 5.61 -0.04
N LYS A 62 20.44 6.67 0.76
CA LYS A 62 19.47 7.73 0.49
C LYS A 62 19.76 8.46 -0.82
N GLU A 63 21.03 8.79 -1.05
CA GLU A 63 21.45 9.54 -2.23
C GLU A 63 21.37 8.70 -3.51
N LEU A 64 21.70 7.40 -3.43
CA LEU A 64 21.46 6.44 -4.51
C LEU A 64 19.96 6.35 -4.82
N ALA A 65 19.11 6.24 -3.79
CA ALA A 65 17.65 6.16 -3.95
C ALA A 65 17.04 7.42 -4.56
N LYS A 66 17.47 8.60 -4.14
CA LYS A 66 17.06 9.88 -4.76
C LYS A 66 17.44 9.93 -6.23
N SER A 67 18.68 9.57 -6.56
CA SER A 67 19.20 9.57 -7.93
C SER A 67 18.42 8.59 -8.82
N PHE A 68 18.16 7.39 -8.31
CA PHE A 68 17.38 6.37 -9.00
C PHE A 68 15.93 6.84 -9.25
N VAL A 69 15.24 7.35 -8.23
CA VAL A 69 13.85 7.82 -8.36
C VAL A 69 13.75 8.99 -9.36
N ALA A 70 14.68 9.94 -9.30
CA ALA A 70 14.74 11.05 -10.25
C ALA A 70 14.93 10.54 -11.69
N HIS A 71 15.81 9.55 -11.89
CA HIS A 71 16.03 8.93 -13.18
C HIS A 71 14.77 8.22 -13.71
N ILE A 72 14.06 7.48 -12.87
CA ILE A 72 12.82 6.78 -13.25
C ILE A 72 11.71 7.78 -13.61
N LEU A 73 11.55 8.86 -12.84
CA LEU A 73 10.56 9.91 -13.14
C LEU A 73 10.86 10.59 -14.48
N LYS A 74 12.13 10.92 -14.75
CA LYS A 74 12.54 11.50 -16.03
C LYS A 74 12.20 10.57 -17.20
N ARG A 75 12.52 9.28 -17.08
CA ARG A 75 12.17 8.28 -18.11
C ARG A 75 10.66 8.12 -18.29
N ALA A 76 9.88 8.28 -17.22
CA ALA A 76 8.43 8.22 -17.27
C ALA A 76 7.82 9.45 -17.95
N GLU A 77 8.42 10.62 -17.75
CA GLU A 77 8.09 11.87 -18.46
C GLU A 77 8.38 11.73 -19.96
N ASP A 78 9.57 11.23 -20.33
CA ASP A 78 9.94 10.95 -21.73
C ASP A 78 8.98 9.95 -22.41
N ALA A 79 8.35 9.06 -21.64
CA ALA A 79 7.37 8.08 -22.11
C ALA A 79 5.93 8.63 -22.17
N GLY A 80 5.70 9.87 -21.70
CA GLY A 80 4.44 10.60 -21.77
C GLY A 80 3.66 10.66 -20.45
N ASP A 81 2.78 11.66 -20.36
CA ASP A 81 2.09 12.08 -19.13
C ASP A 81 1.33 10.96 -18.40
N ASN A 82 0.71 10.03 -19.14
CA ASN A 82 -0.02 8.93 -18.52
C ASN A 82 0.93 7.98 -17.76
N VAL A 83 2.14 7.77 -18.28
CA VAL A 83 3.16 6.95 -17.62
C VAL A 83 3.73 7.73 -16.43
N TYR A 84 4.10 8.99 -16.64
CA TYR A 84 4.59 9.88 -15.59
C TYR A 84 3.65 9.92 -14.39
N ASN A 85 2.36 10.20 -14.59
CA ASN A 85 1.38 10.29 -13.51
C ASN A 85 1.24 8.99 -12.70
N LYS A 86 1.34 7.82 -13.36
CA LYS A 86 1.31 6.52 -12.67
C LYS A 86 2.56 6.29 -11.83
N VAL A 87 3.73 6.62 -12.37
CA VAL A 87 5.02 6.48 -11.68
C VAL A 87 5.12 7.46 -10.51
N LEU A 88 4.75 8.72 -10.73
CA LEU A 88 4.71 9.75 -9.71
C LEU A 88 3.84 9.35 -8.53
N LYS A 89 2.65 8.82 -8.80
CA LYS A 89 1.75 8.33 -7.73
C LYS A 89 2.41 7.24 -6.87
N ILE A 90 3.14 6.29 -7.48
CA ILE A 90 3.87 5.25 -6.75
C ILE A 90 4.97 5.87 -5.87
N VAL A 91 5.71 6.84 -6.42
CA VAL A 91 6.78 7.54 -5.70
C VAL A 91 6.23 8.33 -4.51
N GLU A 92 5.17 9.10 -4.71
CA GLU A 92 4.53 9.88 -3.65
C GLU A 92 3.91 9.00 -2.57
N GLU A 93 3.31 7.86 -2.95
CA GLU A 93 2.81 6.86 -2.01
C GLU A 93 3.94 6.27 -1.17
N GLY A 94 5.06 5.87 -1.80
CA GLY A 94 6.22 5.29 -1.12
C GLY A 94 6.88 6.25 -0.12
N LYS A 95 7.04 7.53 -0.50
CA LYS A 95 7.60 8.57 0.40
C LYS A 95 6.79 8.78 1.68
N LYS A 96 5.50 8.42 1.67
CA LYS A 96 4.59 8.56 2.82
C LYS A 96 4.53 7.31 3.69
N TRP A 97 5.24 6.23 3.35
CA TRP A 97 5.22 5.05 4.22
C TRP A 97 5.91 5.36 5.55
N ASP A 98 5.36 4.79 6.63
CA ASP A 98 5.91 4.91 7.98
C ASP A 98 6.05 6.36 8.49
N SER A 99 5.34 7.32 7.88
CA SER A 99 5.51 8.75 8.16
C SER A 99 4.55 9.30 9.22
N LEU A 100 3.54 8.53 9.62
CA LEU A 100 2.50 8.92 10.58
C LEU A 100 2.37 7.88 11.71
N SER A 101 1.89 8.32 12.87
CA SER A 101 1.34 7.47 13.93
C SER A 101 -0.16 7.36 13.77
N LEU A 102 -0.76 6.21 14.10
CA LEU A 102 -2.22 6.07 14.15
C LEU A 102 -2.87 7.16 15.03
N THR A 103 -2.23 7.49 16.15
CA THR A 103 -2.74 8.46 17.15
C THR A 103 -2.62 9.92 16.71
N ASP A 104 -2.04 10.19 15.54
CA ASP A 104 -2.01 11.51 14.92
C ASP A 104 -3.39 11.88 14.33
N ILE A 105 -4.25 10.89 14.05
CA ILE A 105 -5.61 11.13 13.55
C ILE A 105 -6.53 11.49 14.73
N ARG A 106 -6.79 12.78 14.89
CA ARG A 106 -7.64 13.34 15.94
C ARG A 106 -8.69 14.27 15.35
N GLY A 107 -9.97 14.03 15.67
CA GLY A 107 -11.06 14.88 15.21
C GLY A 107 -11.23 14.91 13.69
N ALA A 108 -10.83 13.86 12.97
CA ALA A 108 -10.90 13.83 11.52
C ALA A 108 -12.36 13.76 11.06
N GLU A 109 -12.83 14.79 10.37
CA GLU A 109 -14.17 14.83 9.78
C GLU A 109 -14.19 14.11 8.44
N VAL A 110 -15.03 13.08 8.33
CA VAL A 110 -15.23 12.32 7.09
C VAL A 110 -16.72 12.12 6.83
N GLU A 111 -17.09 12.19 5.56
CA GLU A 111 -18.44 11.85 5.10
C GLU A 111 -18.45 10.45 4.51
N VAL A 112 -19.32 9.55 4.99
CA VAL A 112 -19.48 8.20 4.45
C VAL A 112 -20.76 8.15 3.62
N LYS A 113 -20.66 7.72 2.36
CA LYS A 113 -21.80 7.76 1.43
C LYS A 113 -22.88 6.77 1.87
N ASN A 114 -24.12 7.24 1.86
CA ASN A 114 -25.28 6.38 2.00
C ASN A 114 -25.70 5.89 0.61
N ARG A 115 -25.46 4.61 0.30
CA ARG A 115 -25.75 4.06 -1.04
C ARG A 115 -27.26 3.91 -1.34
N LYS A 116 -28.17 4.24 -0.42
CA LYS A 116 -29.59 4.40 -0.75
C LYS A 116 -29.75 5.63 -1.65
N LEU A 117 -30.18 5.37 -2.90
CA LEU A 117 -30.46 6.32 -4.00
C LEU A 117 -30.69 7.77 -3.54
N GLY A 118 -29.63 8.59 -3.58
CA GLY A 118 -29.72 10.04 -3.43
C GLY A 118 -29.69 10.60 -1.99
N ALA A 119 -29.44 9.78 -0.97
CA ALA A 119 -29.24 10.29 0.39
C ALA A 119 -27.87 10.99 0.53
N GLU A 120 -27.84 12.15 1.20
CA GLU A 120 -26.61 12.80 1.64
C GLU A 120 -25.78 11.82 2.49
N GLY A 121 -24.45 11.88 2.36
CA GLY A 121 -23.57 11.08 3.19
C GLY A 121 -23.66 11.50 4.64
N GLU A 122 -23.36 10.57 5.54
CA GLU A 122 -23.35 10.86 6.97
C GLU A 122 -21.96 11.31 7.41
N LYS A 123 -21.91 12.38 8.20
CA LYS A 123 -20.66 12.91 8.75
C LYS A 123 -20.25 12.17 10.02
N TYR A 124 -18.96 11.88 10.11
CA TYR A 124 -18.33 11.21 11.23
C TYR A 124 -17.08 11.98 11.64
N VAL A 125 -16.89 12.15 12.94
CA VAL A 125 -15.66 12.66 13.56
C VAL A 125 -14.92 11.46 14.13
N VAL A 126 -13.69 11.23 13.65
CA VAL A 126 -12.87 10.08 14.01
C VAL A 126 -11.64 10.52 14.80
N THR A 127 -11.44 9.90 15.96
CA THR A 127 -10.22 10.02 16.75
C THR A 127 -9.65 8.62 16.98
N VAL A 128 -8.45 8.37 16.47
CA VAL A 128 -7.77 7.08 16.63
C VAL A 128 -6.90 7.12 17.89
N THR A 129 -7.05 6.10 18.73
CA THR A 129 -6.40 6.01 20.04
C THR A 129 -5.31 4.94 20.09
N GLY A 130 -5.25 4.08 19.08
CA GLY A 130 -4.20 3.07 18.95
C GLY A 130 -4.58 2.00 17.94
N GLY A 131 -3.75 0.96 17.88
CA GLY A 131 -3.96 -0.16 16.98
C GLY A 131 -2.65 -0.87 16.68
N GLY A 132 -2.73 -1.86 15.81
CA GLY A 132 -1.57 -2.63 15.37
C GLY A 132 -1.94 -3.63 14.29
N ALA A 133 -0.92 -4.35 13.84
CA ALA A 133 -1.03 -5.36 12.81
C ALA A 133 -0.43 -6.69 13.27
N LYS A 134 -1.06 -7.80 12.90
CA LYS A 134 -0.62 -9.16 13.22
C LYS A 134 -0.71 -10.06 12.00
N ILE A 135 0.34 -10.84 11.75
CA ILE A 135 0.37 -11.86 10.70
C ILE A 135 -0.05 -13.21 11.29
N GLU A 136 -1.06 -13.84 10.70
CA GLU A 136 -1.59 -15.15 11.11
C GLU A 136 -1.54 -16.11 9.91
N GLY A 137 -0.39 -16.78 9.73
CA GLY A 137 -0.13 -17.63 8.57
C GLY A 137 -0.14 -16.83 7.26
N LYS A 138 -1.21 -16.98 6.46
CA LYS A 138 -1.42 -16.22 5.21
C LYS A 138 -2.35 -15.02 5.37
N LEU A 139 -2.78 -14.71 6.59
CA LEU A 139 -3.66 -13.59 6.90
C LEU A 139 -2.88 -12.43 7.49
N LEU A 140 -3.34 -11.21 7.22
CA LEU A 140 -2.90 -9.99 7.90
C LEU A 140 -4.09 -9.36 8.59
N ARG A 141 -4.07 -9.32 9.91
CA ARG A 141 -5.10 -8.70 10.74
C ARG A 141 -4.64 -7.30 11.14
N LEU A 142 -5.42 -6.30 10.78
CA LEU A 142 -5.24 -4.92 11.25
C LEU A 142 -6.33 -4.64 12.28
N THR A 143 -5.93 -4.14 13.44
CA THR A 143 -6.83 -3.78 14.54
C THR A 143 -6.62 -2.31 14.87
N ILE A 144 -7.69 -1.52 14.83
CA ILE A 144 -7.67 -0.08 15.10
C ILE A 144 -8.64 0.22 16.24
N THR A 145 -8.17 0.91 17.27
CA THR A 145 -9.01 1.40 18.36
C THR A 145 -9.30 2.87 18.13
N ALA A 146 -10.57 3.22 17.98
CA ALA A 146 -10.98 4.59 17.67
C ALA A 146 -12.30 4.97 18.34
N GLU A 147 -12.45 6.25 18.57
CA GLU A 147 -13.73 6.88 18.88
C GLU A 147 -14.31 7.48 17.60
N VAL A 148 -15.59 7.20 17.36
CA VAL A 148 -16.34 7.71 16.21
C VAL A 148 -17.62 8.36 16.72
N ASN A 149 -17.75 9.68 16.58
CA ASN A 149 -18.86 10.48 17.14
C ASN A 149 -19.11 10.18 18.64
N GLY A 150 -18.06 10.13 19.46
CA GLY A 150 -18.18 9.83 20.89
C GLY A 150 -18.30 8.33 21.23
N VAL A 151 -18.40 7.44 20.23
CA VAL A 151 -18.52 5.99 20.46
C VAL A 151 -17.17 5.32 20.28
N ARG A 152 -16.60 4.82 21.38
CA ARG A 152 -15.37 4.03 21.37
C ARG A 152 -15.63 2.63 20.82
N GLY A 153 -14.77 2.19 19.91
CA GLY A 153 -14.80 0.84 19.34
C GLY A 153 -13.42 0.34 18.96
N GLU A 154 -13.32 -0.98 18.84
CA GLU A 154 -12.17 -1.66 18.24
C GLU A 154 -12.62 -2.27 16.92
N TYR A 155 -11.89 -1.95 15.86
CA TYR A 155 -12.25 -2.30 14.50
C TYR A 155 -11.17 -3.18 13.89
N THR A 156 -11.57 -4.40 13.52
CA THR A 156 -10.65 -5.39 12.94
C THR A 156 -10.96 -5.61 11.47
N ILE A 157 -9.92 -5.57 10.63
CA ILE A 157 -9.97 -5.87 9.20
C ILE A 157 -8.95 -6.98 8.90
N THR A 158 -9.36 -8.03 8.20
CA THR A 158 -8.47 -9.15 7.87
C THR A 158 -8.21 -9.25 6.38
N TYR A 159 -6.97 -9.00 5.97
CA TYR A 159 -6.49 -9.16 4.61
C TYR A 159 -6.12 -10.60 4.29
N VAL A 160 -6.49 -10.99 3.08
CA VAL A 160 -6.17 -12.26 2.43
C VAL A 160 -5.62 -11.99 1.04
N ARG A 161 -4.89 -12.95 0.49
CA ARG A 161 -4.62 -13.00 -0.96
C ARG A 161 -5.65 -13.88 -1.66
N ARG A 162 -6.34 -13.35 -2.67
CA ARG A 162 -7.36 -14.10 -3.44
C ARG A 162 -7.13 -14.07 -4.95
N GLY A 163 -7.65 -15.11 -5.60
CA GLY A 163 -7.69 -15.24 -7.06
C GLY A 163 -6.34 -15.62 -7.69
N ARG A 164 -6.35 -15.80 -9.02
CA ARG A 164 -5.16 -16.12 -9.81
C ARG A 164 -4.10 -15.01 -9.74
N ASN A 165 -4.55 -13.76 -9.59
CA ASN A 165 -3.68 -12.58 -9.54
C ASN A 165 -3.20 -12.23 -8.12
N ASN A 166 -3.44 -13.10 -7.12
CA ASN A 166 -2.96 -12.92 -5.75
C ASN A 166 -3.29 -11.53 -5.15
N VAL A 167 -4.53 -11.06 -5.39
CA VAL A 167 -4.95 -9.70 -5.04
C VAL A 167 -5.14 -9.61 -3.53
N ALA A 168 -4.61 -8.55 -2.91
CA ALA A 168 -4.86 -8.24 -1.50
C ALA A 168 -6.26 -7.63 -1.34
N VAL A 169 -7.12 -8.34 -0.61
CA VAL A 169 -8.47 -7.91 -0.28
C VAL A 169 -8.75 -8.24 1.18
N ALA A 170 -9.59 -7.44 1.83
CA ALA A 170 -10.03 -7.71 3.19
C ALA A 170 -11.54 -7.62 3.32
N TYR A 171 -12.04 -8.36 4.31
CA TYR A 171 -13.45 -8.37 4.68
C TYR A 171 -13.58 -8.13 6.18
N ALA A 172 -14.60 -7.38 6.58
CA ALA A 172 -15.08 -7.29 7.94
C ALA A 172 -16.62 -7.39 7.92
N TYR A 173 -17.19 -7.94 8.99
CA TYR A 173 -18.63 -8.13 9.13
C TYR A 173 -19.08 -7.49 10.43
N ALA A 174 -20.13 -6.68 10.37
CA ALA A 174 -20.60 -5.93 11.52
C ALA A 174 -22.08 -5.57 11.40
N SER A 175 -22.64 -5.02 12.48
CA SER A 175 -23.94 -4.35 12.45
C SER A 175 -23.91 -3.15 11.49
N VAL A 176 -25.09 -2.63 11.12
CA VAL A 176 -25.19 -1.44 10.25
C VAL A 176 -24.40 -0.25 10.82
N ALA A 177 -24.56 0.01 12.11
CA ALA A 177 -23.90 1.13 12.78
C ALA A 177 -22.38 0.93 12.87
N ASP A 178 -21.93 -0.26 13.25
CA ASP A 178 -20.50 -0.57 13.35
C ASP A 178 -19.80 -0.58 11.99
N ALA A 179 -20.48 -1.05 10.93
CA ALA A 179 -19.94 -1.04 9.58
C ALA A 179 -19.72 0.37 9.05
N ARG A 180 -20.64 1.29 9.37
CA ARG A 180 -20.50 2.71 9.01
C ARG A 180 -19.37 3.38 9.78
N ARG A 181 -19.26 3.12 11.09
CA ARG A 181 -18.13 3.60 11.91
C ARG A 181 -16.79 3.07 11.37
N LEU A 182 -16.74 1.77 11.03
CA LEU A 182 -15.54 1.20 10.42
C LEU A 182 -15.22 1.84 9.07
N ALA A 183 -16.23 2.09 8.22
CA ALA A 183 -16.01 2.78 6.96
C ALA A 183 -15.45 4.19 7.16
N ALA A 184 -15.94 4.93 8.17
CA ALA A 184 -15.38 6.23 8.55
C ALA A 184 -13.92 6.11 9.01
N VAL A 185 -13.59 5.14 9.86
CA VAL A 185 -12.21 4.89 10.31
C VAL A 185 -11.28 4.58 9.14
N VAL A 186 -11.68 3.69 8.22
CA VAL A 186 -10.88 3.40 7.01
C VAL A 186 -10.70 4.64 6.15
N LYS A 187 -11.76 5.42 5.93
CA LYS A 187 -11.69 6.63 5.11
C LYS A 187 -10.82 7.71 5.74
N ALA A 188 -10.89 7.91 7.06
CA ALA A 188 -10.05 8.85 7.78
C ALA A 188 -8.56 8.46 7.68
N LEU A 189 -8.25 7.17 7.76
CA LEU A 189 -6.88 6.66 7.71
C LEU A 189 -6.30 6.64 6.28
N THR A 190 -7.14 6.35 5.28
CA THR A 190 -6.64 6.05 3.92
C THR A 190 -7.00 7.12 2.88
N GLY A 191 -7.97 7.98 3.17
CA GLY A 191 -8.61 8.87 2.21
C GLY A 191 -9.62 8.19 1.28
N GLU A 192 -9.75 6.85 1.36
CA GLU A 192 -10.56 6.04 0.46
C GLU A 192 -11.71 5.37 1.23
N GLU A 193 -12.91 5.47 0.69
CA GLU A 193 -14.09 4.86 1.30
C GLU A 193 -14.18 3.37 0.92
N PRO A 194 -14.27 2.45 1.91
CA PRO A 194 -14.38 1.03 1.60
C PRO A 194 -15.74 0.69 1.00
N GLY A 195 -15.81 -0.46 0.32
CA GLY A 195 -17.09 -1.00 -0.13
C GLY A 195 -17.92 -1.45 1.07
N VAL A 196 -19.17 -1.01 1.16
CA VAL A 196 -20.11 -1.46 2.20
C VAL A 196 -21.34 -2.07 1.54
N TYR A 197 -21.64 -3.32 1.90
CA TYR A 197 -22.69 -4.12 1.27
C TYR A 197 -23.56 -4.78 2.33
N GLN A 198 -24.87 -4.72 2.17
CA GLN A 198 -25.79 -5.46 3.02
C GLN A 198 -25.91 -6.89 2.51
N ARG A 199 -25.81 -7.87 3.42
CA ARG A 199 -26.04 -9.29 3.13
C ARG A 199 -27.50 -9.65 3.35
N SER A 200 -27.90 -10.81 2.84
CA SER A 200 -29.26 -11.34 2.96
C SER A 200 -29.69 -11.58 4.41
N ASP A 201 -28.75 -11.82 5.32
CA ASP A 201 -28.98 -12.03 6.75
C ASP A 201 -29.03 -10.70 7.56
N GLY A 202 -28.97 -9.55 6.87
CA GLY A 202 -28.95 -8.23 7.51
C GLY A 202 -27.58 -7.77 7.99
N THR A 203 -26.56 -8.62 7.97
CA THR A 203 -25.18 -8.25 8.33
C THR A 203 -24.57 -7.35 7.26
N MET A 204 -23.80 -6.33 7.67
CA MET A 204 -23.04 -5.51 6.74
C MET A 204 -21.66 -6.11 6.50
N MET A 205 -21.27 -6.24 5.24
CA MET A 205 -19.93 -6.61 4.80
C MET A 205 -19.17 -5.35 4.36
N ILE A 206 -18.03 -5.10 5.00
CA ILE A 206 -17.07 -4.08 4.61
C ILE A 206 -15.99 -4.76 3.78
N GLN A 207 -15.66 -4.21 2.62
CA GLN A 207 -14.64 -4.71 1.72
C GLN A 207 -13.56 -3.65 1.52
N CYS A 208 -12.33 -3.99 1.90
CA CYS A 208 -11.15 -3.20 1.59
C CYS A 208 -10.33 -3.86 0.48
N THR A 209 -9.68 -3.03 -0.32
CA THR A 209 -8.86 -3.42 -1.47
C THR A 209 -7.39 -3.06 -1.23
N ARG A 210 -6.53 -3.42 -2.17
CA ARG A 210 -5.11 -3.03 -2.18
C ARG A 210 -4.87 -1.53 -1.95
N LYS A 211 -5.73 -0.65 -2.48
CA LYS A 211 -5.63 0.80 -2.28
C LYS A 211 -5.73 1.20 -0.81
N HIS A 212 -6.64 0.58 -0.07
CA HIS A 212 -6.81 0.82 1.37
C HIS A 212 -5.59 0.30 2.13
N LEU A 213 -5.08 -0.89 1.76
CA LEU A 213 -3.87 -1.44 2.35
C LEU A 213 -2.66 -0.51 2.17
N GLU A 214 -2.55 0.16 1.01
CA GLU A 214 -1.51 1.16 0.76
C GLU A 214 -1.69 2.43 1.59
N GLY A 215 -2.94 2.88 1.80
CA GLY A 215 -3.22 3.96 2.74
C GLY A 215 -2.78 3.62 4.17
N PHE A 216 -3.01 2.38 4.62
CA PHE A 216 -2.58 1.93 5.95
C PHE A 216 -1.06 1.85 6.11
N ARG A 217 -0.26 1.73 5.03
CA ARG A 217 1.22 1.73 5.13
C ARG A 217 1.81 3.07 5.56
N ARG A 218 1.03 4.14 5.62
CA ARG A 218 1.47 5.44 6.15
C ARG A 218 1.71 5.41 7.67
N TYR A 219 1.12 4.43 8.36
CA TYR A 219 1.13 4.35 9.81
C TYR A 219 2.19 3.38 10.30
N LYS A 220 3.08 3.85 11.17
CA LYS A 220 4.22 3.07 11.69
C LYS A 220 3.83 1.81 12.43
N GLU A 221 2.67 1.83 13.08
CA GLU A 221 2.13 0.70 13.81
C GLU A 221 1.68 -0.45 12.89
N LEU A 222 1.54 -0.17 11.58
CA LEU A 222 1.03 -1.11 10.58
C LEU A 222 2.04 -1.41 9.46
N ALA A 223 2.88 -0.44 9.08
CA ALA A 223 3.67 -0.47 7.87
C ALA A 223 4.57 -1.71 7.75
N GLY A 224 5.33 -2.03 8.81
CA GLY A 224 6.23 -3.18 8.83
C GLY A 224 5.52 -4.52 8.64
N ALA A 225 4.45 -4.76 9.39
CA ALA A 225 3.67 -5.99 9.28
C ALA A 225 2.94 -6.11 7.93
N ILE A 226 2.47 -5.00 7.36
CA ILE A 226 1.90 -4.99 6.01
C ILE A 226 2.96 -5.42 4.99
N GLU A 227 4.17 -4.87 5.10
CA GLU A 227 5.28 -5.19 4.20
C GLU A 227 5.68 -6.66 4.26
N GLU A 228 5.96 -7.15 5.47
CA GLU A 228 6.33 -8.54 5.72
C GLU A 228 5.26 -9.51 5.20
N TRP A 229 3.97 -9.18 5.39
CA TRP A 229 2.89 -10.00 4.87
C TRP A 229 2.82 -10.00 3.35
N LEU A 230 3.04 -8.86 2.70
CA LEU A 230 3.01 -8.75 1.24
C LEU A 230 4.12 -9.59 0.60
N GLU A 231 5.28 -9.62 1.24
CA GLU A 231 6.44 -10.44 0.86
C GLU A 231 6.15 -11.93 1.03
N LYS A 232 5.80 -12.37 2.25
CA LYS A 232 5.54 -13.79 2.57
C LYS A 232 4.40 -14.42 1.78
N THR A 233 3.46 -13.60 1.32
CA THR A 233 2.29 -14.08 0.56
C THR A 233 2.44 -13.89 -0.95
N ARG A 234 3.60 -13.47 -1.43
CA ARG A 234 3.86 -13.37 -2.86
C ARG A 234 3.96 -14.76 -3.50
N ARG A 235 3.44 -14.88 -4.73
CA ARG A 235 3.50 -16.10 -5.54
C ARG A 235 4.42 -15.87 -6.72
#